data_AF-A0A934WEP9-F1
#
_entry.id   AF-A0A934WEP9-F1
#
_cell.length_a   1.000
_cell.length_b   1.000
_cell.length_c   1.000
_cell.angle_alpha   90.00
_cell.angle_beta   90.00
_cell.angle_gamma   90.00
#
_symmetry.space_group_name_H-M   'P 1'
#
loop_
_entity.id
_entity.type
_entity.pdbx_description
1 polymer ?
#
loop_
_entity_poly.entity_id
_entity_poly.type
_entity_poly.pdbx_seq_one_letter_code
_entity_poly.pdbx_strand_id
1 'polypeptide(L)'
;MSELINNSQKRKELLKHLILQLHNNEAPEVVKNRLVDLLRSVPYNEVVEVEQELIAEGLPEEEVLRLCDIHTMVLDGSIDTSAAKTVPPGHPVDTLKRENRALEEYIDKVKELFNKGNKLKEEDVKEYLLQLKGAFNALSDVEKHYKRKEYLLFPFLEKAGITGPPKVMWGKHDETRAFLNAAHEALSSKEPILPEEVLTLILMVLLPTVEAIEGMIMKEEEILLPMSLDILTNEDWYQIYTETPQFGFTLYDPQTEWVPEGATAGEPIYQSGEAIQLSSGSFNIKELEALFKTLPIDITFVDKNDKVKFFSHGTKKIFDRNRSIIGRDVRLCHPPGSVHIVEQIISDFKSGKENKATFWISSFMGHFVYIEYTALRGNDNEYLGVIEVTQDITELKKVEGDQRLLSYTNK
;
A
#
# COMPACT_ATOMS: atom_id res chain seq x y z
N MET A 1 43.10 10.71 16.39
CA MET A 1 41.84 11.14 15.75
C MET A 1 41.69 10.64 14.30
N SER A 2 42.72 10.13 13.62
CA SER A 2 42.57 9.57 12.25
C SER A 2 42.24 8.07 12.19
N GLU A 3 42.46 7.30 13.27
CA GLU A 3 42.14 5.86 13.32
C GLU A 3 40.64 5.52 13.49
N LEU A 4 39.80 6.48 13.88
CA LEU A 4 38.35 6.29 14.03
C LEU A 4 37.58 6.45 12.72
N ILE A 5 38.19 7.10 11.73
CA ILE A 5 37.54 7.43 10.44
C ILE A 5 37.46 6.19 9.53
N ASN A 6 38.30 5.17 9.74
CA ASN A 6 38.43 4.01 8.85
C ASN A 6 37.98 2.65 9.43
N ASN A 7 37.26 2.62 10.56
CA ASN A 7 36.81 1.36 11.17
C ASN A 7 35.29 1.34 11.41
N SER A 8 34.56 0.69 10.49
CA SER A 8 33.10 0.50 10.53
C SER A 8 32.60 -0.10 11.85
N GLN A 9 33.30 -1.10 12.38
CA GLN A 9 32.87 -1.77 13.60
C GLN A 9 32.95 -0.86 14.84
N LYS A 10 34.00 -0.03 14.94
CA LYS A 10 34.11 0.97 16.02
C LYS A 10 33.06 2.07 15.92
N ARG A 11 32.67 2.48 14.71
CA ARG A 11 31.60 3.47 14.50
C ARG A 11 30.26 2.92 14.98
N LYS A 12 29.94 1.68 14.60
CA LYS A 12 28.72 0.98 15.03
C LYS A 12 28.66 0.81 16.54
N GLU A 13 29.74 0.36 17.19
CA GLU A 13 29.82 0.25 18.65
C GLU A 13 29.61 1.59 19.36
N LEU A 14 30.23 2.67 18.86
CA LEU A 14 30.07 4.00 19.42
C LEU A 14 28.64 4.54 19.24
N LEU A 15 28.05 4.32 18.07
CA LEU A 15 26.68 4.72 17.76
C LEU A 15 25.70 4.00 18.71
N LYS A 16 25.84 2.69 18.84
CA LYS A 16 25.06 1.86 19.76
C LYS A 16 25.17 2.33 21.21
N HIS A 17 26.39 2.65 21.65
CA HIS A 17 26.65 3.15 22.99
C HIS A 17 25.93 4.48 23.24
N LEU A 18 26.05 5.46 22.33
CA LEU A 18 25.39 6.76 22.47
C LEU A 18 23.86 6.65 22.45
N ILE A 19 23.30 5.75 21.64
CA ILE A 19 21.85 5.49 21.60
C ILE A 19 21.35 4.96 22.95
N LEU A 20 22.07 4.00 23.54
CA LEU A 20 21.71 3.45 24.87
C LEU A 20 21.84 4.50 25.98
N GLN A 21 22.84 5.40 25.92
CA GLN A 21 22.95 6.50 26.88
C GLN A 21 21.76 7.46 26.80
N LEU A 22 21.29 7.75 25.58
CA LEU A 22 20.12 8.61 25.39
C LEU A 22 18.84 7.95 25.93
N HIS A 23 18.66 6.64 25.68
CA HIS A 23 17.56 5.86 26.25
C HIS A 23 17.56 5.86 27.78
N ASN A 24 18.74 5.74 28.39
CA ASN A 24 18.91 5.79 29.85
C ASN A 24 18.80 7.22 30.42
N ASN A 25 18.52 8.22 29.58
CA ASN A 25 18.40 9.63 29.94
C ASN A 25 19.68 10.22 30.58
N GLU A 26 20.85 9.70 30.19
CA GLU A 26 22.15 10.16 30.68
C GLU A 26 22.59 11.42 29.92
N ALA A 27 22.60 12.57 30.59
CA ALA A 27 23.04 13.86 30.02
C ALA A 27 22.51 14.13 28.58
N PRO A 28 21.17 14.10 28.38
CA PRO A 28 20.54 13.98 27.06
C PRO A 28 20.98 15.04 26.06
N GLU A 29 21.19 16.29 26.47
CA GLU A 29 21.66 17.37 25.59
C GLU A 29 23.09 17.14 25.06
N VAL A 30 23.99 16.62 25.90
CA VAL A 30 25.39 16.38 25.52
C VAL A 30 25.48 15.14 24.62
N VAL A 31 24.73 14.09 24.96
CA VAL A 31 24.66 12.86 24.17
C VAL A 31 24.01 13.13 22.81
N LYS A 32 22.92 13.91 22.78
CA LYS A 32 22.27 14.31 21.52
C LYS A 32 23.22 15.06 20.60
N ASN A 33 23.98 16.03 21.10
CA ASN A 33 24.97 16.76 20.29
C ASN A 33 26.08 15.84 19.76
N ARG A 34 26.58 14.90 20.58
CA ARG A 34 27.57 13.91 20.14
C ARG A 34 27.02 12.93 19.11
N LEU A 35 25.77 12.51 19.28
CA LEU A 35 25.07 11.63 18.35
C LEU A 35 24.89 12.33 17.00
N VAL A 36 24.51 13.61 17.03
CA VAL A 36 24.44 14.49 15.84
C VAL A 36 25.79 14.51 15.12
N ASP A 37 26.88 14.86 15.81
CA ASP A 37 28.20 14.93 15.17
C ASP A 37 28.67 13.59 14.59
N LEU A 38 28.37 12.48 15.28
CA LEU A 38 28.74 11.14 14.83
C LEU A 38 27.95 10.76 13.57
N LEU A 39 26.63 10.92 13.59
CA LEU A 39 25.71 10.58 12.50
C LEU A 39 26.02 11.33 11.20
N ARG A 40 26.65 12.52 11.26
CA ARG A 40 27.16 13.24 10.07
C ARG A 40 28.32 12.54 9.36
N SER A 41 28.99 11.60 10.02
CA SER A 41 30.21 10.95 9.53
C SER A 41 30.06 9.44 9.32
N VAL A 42 28.89 8.89 9.65
CA VAL A 42 28.61 7.45 9.57
C VAL A 42 27.71 7.19 8.36
N PRO A 43 28.08 6.25 7.47
CA PRO A 43 27.19 5.79 6.40
C PRO A 43 25.85 5.32 6.96
N TYR A 44 24.73 5.73 6.35
CA TYR A 44 23.41 5.47 6.93
C TYR A 44 23.08 3.97 7.04
N ASN A 45 23.61 3.12 6.16
CA ASN A 45 23.47 1.67 6.28
C ASN A 45 24.04 1.14 7.62
N GLU A 46 25.13 1.72 8.14
CA GLU A 46 25.69 1.36 9.45
C GLU A 46 24.75 1.79 10.59
N VAL A 47 23.99 2.88 10.41
CA VAL A 47 22.98 3.33 11.38
C VAL A 47 21.84 2.31 11.46
N VAL A 48 21.34 1.86 10.32
CA VAL A 48 20.26 0.85 10.25
C VAL A 48 20.72 -0.49 10.84
N GLU A 49 21.94 -0.92 10.56
CA GLU A 49 22.50 -2.14 11.17
C GLU A 49 22.48 -2.05 12.70
N VAL A 50 22.91 -0.91 13.26
CA VAL A 50 22.91 -0.68 14.71
C VAL A 50 21.48 -0.67 15.28
N GLU A 51 20.53 -0.04 14.61
CA GLU A 51 19.13 -0.04 15.02
C GLU A 51 18.53 -1.44 15.04
N GLN A 52 18.81 -2.25 14.01
CA GLN A 52 18.35 -3.64 13.94
C GLN A 52 18.95 -4.49 15.06
N GLU A 53 20.25 -4.31 15.35
CA GLU A 53 20.89 -4.97 16.49
C GLU A 53 20.23 -4.58 17.83
N LEU A 54 19.94 -3.29 18.03
CA LEU A 54 19.30 -2.80 19.25
C LEU A 54 17.87 -3.36 19.43
N ILE A 55 17.09 -3.45 18.36
CA ILE A 55 15.77 -4.09 18.37
C ILE A 55 15.90 -5.57 18.73
N ALA A 56 16.85 -6.27 18.11
CA ALA A 56 17.11 -7.69 18.40
C ALA A 56 17.57 -7.93 19.85
N GLU A 57 18.25 -6.94 20.45
CA GLU A 57 18.67 -6.95 21.86
C GLU A 57 17.56 -6.55 22.85
N GLY A 58 16.36 -6.23 22.36
CA GLY A 58 15.16 -6.01 23.18
C GLY A 58 14.82 -4.55 23.47
N LEU A 59 15.44 -3.58 22.76
CA LEU A 59 15.03 -2.18 22.84
C LEU A 59 13.61 -2.02 22.24
N PRO A 60 12.66 -1.38 22.93
CA PRO A 60 11.31 -1.16 22.40
C PRO A 60 11.32 -0.36 21.09
N GLU A 61 10.53 -0.78 20.12
CA GLU A 61 10.47 -0.13 18.80
C GLU A 61 10.00 1.34 18.87
N GLU A 62 9.15 1.69 19.84
CA GLU A 62 8.72 3.08 20.09
C GLU A 62 9.89 4.00 20.45
N GLU A 63 10.92 3.46 21.09
CA GLU A 63 12.11 4.24 21.46
C GLU A 63 13.03 4.44 20.25
N VAL A 64 13.13 3.43 19.38
CA VAL A 64 13.81 3.54 18.08
C VAL A 64 13.13 4.61 17.21
N LEU A 65 11.79 4.66 17.22
CA LEU A 65 11.04 5.69 16.51
C LEU A 65 11.35 7.12 17.00
N ARG A 66 11.49 7.33 18.31
CA ARG A 66 11.90 8.63 18.89
C ARG A 66 13.30 9.05 18.45
N LEU A 67 14.19 8.09 18.22
CA LEU A 67 15.55 8.36 17.73
C LEU A 67 15.55 8.79 16.25
N CYS A 68 14.60 8.32 15.44
CA CYS A 68 14.47 8.73 14.03
C CYS A 68 14.15 10.23 13.87
N ASP A 69 13.43 10.84 14.81
CA ASP A 69 13.19 12.29 14.80
C ASP A 69 14.50 13.07 15.01
N ILE A 70 15.42 12.53 15.83
CA ILE A 70 16.77 13.09 16.01
C ILE A 70 17.58 12.94 14.73
N HIS A 71 17.48 11.80 14.03
CA HIS A 71 18.17 11.59 12.76
C HIS A 71 17.80 12.66 11.73
N THR A 72 16.52 13.00 11.61
CA THR A 72 16.05 14.06 10.69
C THR A 72 16.77 15.39 10.93
N MET A 73 17.04 15.76 12.19
CA MET A 73 17.76 17.00 12.54
C MET A 73 19.24 16.98 12.16
N VAL A 74 19.82 15.79 11.96
CA VAL A 74 21.25 15.60 11.66
C VAL A 74 21.51 15.50 10.16
N LEU A 75 20.56 14.89 9.44
CA LEU A 75 20.68 14.57 8.02
C LEU A 75 20.54 15.83 7.15
N ASP A 76 20.11 16.96 7.71
CA ASP A 76 20.07 18.26 7.03
C ASP A 76 21.50 18.68 6.61
N GLY A 77 21.86 18.31 5.37
CA GLY A 77 23.08 18.70 4.66
C GLY A 77 24.36 17.88 4.91
N SER A 78 24.29 16.68 5.51
CA SER A 78 25.50 15.99 6.01
C SER A 78 25.75 14.55 5.50
N ILE A 79 24.93 13.99 4.61
CA ILE A 79 25.18 12.62 4.11
C ILE A 79 26.10 12.64 2.89
N ASP A 80 27.19 11.89 2.97
CA ASP A 80 28.06 11.63 1.83
C ASP A 80 27.40 10.63 0.86
N THR A 81 26.77 11.15 -0.20
CA THR A 81 26.12 10.36 -1.26
C THR A 81 27.08 9.98 -2.40
N SER A 82 28.40 10.21 -2.26
CA SER A 82 29.38 9.99 -3.33
C SER A 82 29.50 8.54 -3.81
N ALA A 83 29.00 7.57 -3.04
CA ALA A 83 28.95 6.15 -3.40
C ALA A 83 27.61 5.69 -4.02
N ALA A 84 26.64 6.59 -4.21
CA ALA A 84 25.31 6.21 -4.70
C ALA A 84 25.37 5.61 -6.12
N LYS A 85 24.71 4.46 -6.30
CA LYS A 85 24.59 3.81 -7.61
C LYS A 85 23.88 4.74 -8.60
N THR A 86 24.37 4.78 -9.83
CA THR A 86 23.74 5.52 -10.92
C THR A 86 22.42 4.86 -11.30
N VAL A 87 21.32 5.62 -11.26
CA VAL A 87 19.98 5.12 -11.57
C VAL A 87 19.63 5.46 -13.03
N PRO A 88 19.29 4.47 -13.88
CA PRO A 88 18.92 4.74 -15.26
C PRO A 88 17.52 5.39 -15.36
N PRO A 89 17.25 6.18 -16.40
CA PRO A 89 15.92 6.74 -16.63
C PRO A 89 14.82 5.67 -16.70
N GLY A 90 13.65 5.97 -16.12
CA GLY A 90 12.50 5.06 -16.07
C GLY A 90 12.57 3.99 -14.99
N HIS A 91 13.72 3.78 -14.35
CA HIS A 91 13.83 2.90 -13.19
C HIS A 91 12.86 3.35 -12.08
N PRO A 92 12.28 2.45 -11.27
CA PRO A 92 11.37 2.85 -10.19
C PRO A 92 11.94 3.94 -9.27
N VAL A 93 13.23 3.85 -8.91
CA VAL A 93 13.92 4.91 -8.14
C VAL A 93 14.04 6.24 -8.89
N ASP A 94 14.27 6.26 -10.21
CA ASP A 94 14.27 7.50 -11.00
C ASP A 94 12.87 8.14 -10.98
N THR A 95 11.83 7.31 -11.12
CA THR A 95 10.44 7.77 -11.01
C THR A 95 10.15 8.39 -9.64
N LEU A 96 10.48 7.69 -8.55
CA LEU A 96 10.28 8.19 -7.19
C LEU A 96 11.01 9.53 -6.97
N LYS A 97 12.25 9.66 -7.43
CA LYS A 97 13.01 10.93 -7.36
C LYS A 97 12.36 12.04 -8.17
N ARG A 98 11.84 11.77 -9.36
CA ARG A 98 11.17 12.78 -10.19
C ARG A 98 9.85 13.26 -9.58
N GLU A 99 9.11 12.38 -8.93
CA GLU A 99 7.92 12.76 -8.17
C GLU A 99 8.28 13.61 -6.96
N ASN A 100 9.39 13.31 -6.28
CA ASN A 100 9.91 14.15 -5.20
C ASN A 100 10.24 15.56 -5.69
N ARG A 101 10.90 15.70 -6.85
CA ARG A 101 11.12 17.02 -7.47
C ARG A 101 9.81 17.73 -7.81
N ALA A 102 8.80 17.00 -8.31
CA ALA A 102 7.49 17.57 -8.59
C ALA A 102 6.76 18.03 -7.32
N LEU A 103 6.90 17.28 -6.22
CA LEU A 103 6.35 17.66 -4.90
C LEU A 103 7.04 18.92 -4.36
N GLU A 104 8.36 19.02 -4.46
CA GLU A 104 9.12 20.23 -4.08
C GLU A 104 8.63 21.48 -4.82
N GLU A 105 8.37 21.39 -6.13
CA GLU A 105 7.82 22.54 -6.88
C GLU A 105 6.46 23.01 -6.33
N TYR A 106 5.63 22.09 -5.83
CA TYR A 106 4.36 22.45 -5.19
C TYR A 106 4.55 22.95 -3.76
N ILE A 107 5.50 22.38 -3.01
CA ILE A 107 5.90 22.87 -1.69
C ILE A 107 6.37 24.32 -1.78
N ASP A 108 7.23 24.66 -2.74
CA ASP A 108 7.71 26.01 -2.97
C ASP A 108 6.57 26.99 -3.29
N LYS A 109 5.63 26.59 -4.16
CA LYS A 109 4.42 27.37 -4.44
C LYS A 109 3.59 27.62 -3.19
N VAL A 110 3.44 26.62 -2.32
CA VAL A 110 2.72 26.77 -1.04
C VAL A 110 3.47 27.70 -0.09
N LYS A 111 4.79 27.57 0.03
CA LYS A 111 5.64 28.46 0.85
C LYS A 111 5.55 29.92 0.37
N GLU A 112 5.51 30.15 -0.95
CA GLU A 112 5.25 31.47 -1.52
C GLU A 112 3.87 32.03 -1.13
N LEU A 113 2.83 31.19 -1.12
CA LEU A 113 1.50 31.58 -0.65
C LEU A 113 1.54 31.93 0.84
N PHE A 114 2.17 31.11 1.69
CA PHE A 114 2.31 31.39 3.12
C PHE A 114 2.92 32.77 3.40
N ASN A 115 3.95 33.17 2.63
CA ASN A 115 4.56 34.49 2.75
C ASN A 115 3.61 35.65 2.43
N LYS A 116 2.59 35.43 1.59
CA LYS A 116 1.56 36.42 1.25
C LYS A 116 0.46 36.52 2.32
N GLY A 117 0.27 35.46 3.11
CA GLY A 117 -0.78 35.38 4.14
C GLY A 117 -0.78 36.52 5.17
N ASN A 118 0.39 37.09 5.46
CA ASN A 118 0.55 38.17 6.45
C ASN A 118 0.13 39.57 5.97
N LYS A 119 -0.30 39.72 4.71
CA LYS A 119 -0.60 41.03 4.09
C LYS A 119 -1.98 41.09 3.43
N LEU A 120 -2.88 40.20 3.82
CA LEU A 120 -4.20 40.08 3.18
C LEU A 120 -5.18 41.14 3.69
N LYS A 121 -5.99 41.66 2.77
CA LYS A 121 -7.22 42.37 3.11
C LYS A 121 -8.38 41.37 3.17
N GLU A 122 -9.45 41.73 3.87
CA GLU A 122 -10.65 40.90 4.03
C GLU A 122 -11.26 40.45 2.68
N GLU A 123 -11.24 41.33 1.67
CA GLU A 123 -11.73 41.03 0.32
C GLU A 123 -10.92 39.95 -0.43
N ASP A 124 -9.63 39.81 -0.10
CA ASP A 124 -8.69 38.90 -0.78
C ASP A 124 -8.63 37.50 -0.12
N VAL A 125 -9.09 37.37 1.12
CA VAL A 125 -8.95 36.12 1.91
C VAL A 125 -9.59 34.93 1.20
N LYS A 126 -10.78 35.11 0.63
CA LYS A 126 -11.51 34.02 -0.03
C LYS A 126 -10.76 33.47 -1.24
N GLU A 127 -10.18 34.35 -2.07
CA GLU A 127 -9.40 33.94 -3.24
C GLU A 127 -8.10 33.27 -2.81
N TYR A 128 -7.43 33.84 -1.79
CA TYR A 128 -6.21 33.26 -1.21
C TYR A 128 -6.42 31.84 -0.67
N LEU A 129 -7.49 31.61 0.09
CA LEU A 129 -7.83 30.27 0.61
C LEU A 129 -8.15 29.28 -0.51
N LEU A 130 -8.76 29.73 -1.61
CA LEU A 130 -9.01 28.89 -2.78
C LEU A 130 -7.70 28.47 -3.47
N GLN A 131 -6.72 29.37 -3.56
CA GLN A 131 -5.39 29.06 -4.08
C GLN A 131 -4.67 28.02 -3.19
N LEU A 132 -4.71 28.20 -1.86
CA LEU A 132 -4.18 27.22 -0.91
C LEU A 132 -4.87 25.86 -1.06
N LYS A 133 -6.20 25.85 -1.16
CA LYS A 133 -6.97 24.62 -1.38
C LYS A 133 -6.54 23.89 -2.66
N GLY A 134 -6.36 24.63 -3.76
CA GLY A 134 -5.85 24.06 -5.00
C GLY A 134 -4.46 23.42 -4.85
N ALA A 135 -3.56 24.08 -4.12
CA ALA A 135 -2.22 23.58 -3.89
C ALA A 135 -2.21 22.33 -2.98
N PHE A 136 -3.01 22.31 -1.91
CA PHE A 136 -3.14 21.14 -1.02
C PHE A 136 -3.82 19.95 -1.70
N ASN A 137 -4.77 20.19 -2.61
CA ASN A 137 -5.32 19.14 -3.47
C ASN A 137 -4.23 18.50 -4.34
N ALA A 138 -3.32 19.29 -4.91
CA ALA A 138 -2.21 18.77 -5.68
C ALA A 138 -1.21 17.98 -4.81
N LEU A 139 -0.86 18.50 -3.62
CA LEU A 139 0.00 17.78 -2.66
C LEU A 139 -0.59 16.44 -2.20
N SER A 140 -1.92 16.30 -2.21
CA SER A 140 -2.58 15.03 -1.84
C SER A 140 -2.28 13.88 -2.81
N ASP A 141 -1.78 14.20 -4.01
CA ASP A 141 -1.36 13.20 -4.98
C ASP A 141 -0.17 12.37 -4.48
N VAL A 142 0.54 12.83 -3.44
CA VAL A 142 1.60 12.10 -2.71
C VAL A 142 1.15 10.73 -2.21
N GLU A 143 -0.16 10.52 -2.02
CA GLU A 143 -0.72 9.24 -1.57
C GLU A 143 -0.35 8.08 -2.50
N LYS A 144 -0.29 8.31 -3.83
CA LYS A 144 0.11 7.28 -4.79
C LYS A 144 1.57 6.89 -4.59
N HIS A 145 2.44 7.87 -4.38
CA HIS A 145 3.85 7.68 -4.09
C HIS A 145 4.07 6.90 -2.78
N TYR A 146 3.34 7.23 -1.71
CA TYR A 146 3.38 6.48 -0.45
C TYR A 146 2.90 5.05 -0.61
N LYS A 147 1.75 4.82 -1.26
CA LYS A 147 1.24 3.47 -1.51
C LYS A 147 2.21 2.60 -2.30
N ARG A 148 2.89 3.15 -3.31
CA ARG A 148 3.88 2.35 -4.05
C ARG A 148 5.06 1.94 -3.17
N LYS A 149 5.52 2.80 -2.26
CA LYS A 149 6.55 2.39 -1.30
C LYS A 149 6.02 1.33 -0.33
N GLU A 150 4.84 1.55 0.25
CA GLU A 150 4.21 0.68 1.24
C GLU A 150 3.89 -0.72 0.72
N TYR A 151 3.34 -0.81 -0.48
CA TYR A 151 2.83 -2.06 -1.05
C TYR A 151 3.77 -2.71 -2.06
N LEU A 152 4.69 -1.95 -2.67
CA LEU A 152 5.62 -2.50 -3.67
C LEU A 152 7.07 -2.53 -3.20
N LEU A 153 7.57 -1.54 -2.47
CA LEU A 153 8.98 -1.49 -2.08
C LEU A 153 9.27 -2.17 -0.73
N PHE A 154 8.50 -1.80 0.29
CA PHE A 154 8.69 -2.26 1.67
C PHE A 154 8.65 -3.79 1.82
N PRO A 155 7.75 -4.54 1.15
CA PRO A 155 7.73 -6.00 1.26
C PRO A 155 9.03 -6.68 0.81
N PHE A 156 9.76 -6.10 -0.14
CA PHE A 156 11.06 -6.65 -0.56
C PHE A 156 12.16 -6.34 0.45
N LEU A 157 12.16 -5.14 1.03
CA LEU A 157 13.08 -4.79 2.12
C LEU A 157 12.86 -5.68 3.35
N GLU A 158 11.61 -5.93 3.71
CA GLU A 158 11.24 -6.79 4.83
C GLU A 158 11.67 -8.25 4.58
N LYS A 159 11.48 -8.76 3.36
CA LYS A 159 12.00 -10.08 2.95
C LYS A 159 13.53 -10.17 3.04
N ALA A 160 14.23 -9.06 2.81
CA ALA A 160 15.68 -8.95 2.98
C ALA A 160 16.11 -8.75 4.45
N GLY A 161 15.17 -8.75 5.40
CA GLY A 161 15.44 -8.60 6.84
C GLY A 161 15.49 -7.14 7.32
N ILE A 162 15.13 -6.18 6.48
CA ILE A 162 15.09 -4.75 6.83
C ILE A 162 13.65 -4.36 7.15
N THR A 163 13.30 -4.35 8.42
CA THR A 163 11.91 -4.11 8.88
C THR A 163 11.71 -2.77 9.59
N GLY A 164 12.77 -2.20 10.17
CA GLY A 164 12.72 -0.94 10.92
C GLY A 164 12.37 0.27 10.06
N PRO A 165 13.19 0.62 9.04
CA PRO A 165 12.94 1.78 8.18
C PRO A 165 11.57 1.73 7.48
N PRO A 166 11.11 0.62 6.87
CA PRO A 166 9.76 0.53 6.31
C PRO A 166 8.65 0.90 7.31
N LYS A 167 8.72 0.35 8.52
CA LYS A 167 7.72 0.59 9.57
C LYS A 167 7.69 2.06 10.00
N VAL A 168 8.86 2.67 10.21
CA VAL A 168 8.99 4.08 10.58
C VAL A 168 8.43 4.99 9.47
N MET A 169 8.82 4.72 8.22
CA MET A 169 8.37 5.51 7.06
C MET A 169 6.86 5.42 6.90
N TRP A 170 6.27 4.24 7.04
CA TRP A 170 4.81 4.06 7.02
C TRP A 170 4.13 4.89 8.10
N GLY A 171 4.61 4.83 9.35
CA GLY A 171 4.07 5.66 10.43
C GLY A 171 4.09 7.16 10.10
N LYS A 172 5.18 7.64 9.49
CA LYS A 172 5.28 9.04 9.02
C LYS A 172 4.38 9.35 7.81
N HIS A 173 4.10 8.38 6.93
CA HIS A 173 3.07 8.54 5.91
C HIS A 173 1.68 8.72 6.55
N ASP A 174 1.36 7.94 7.59
CA ASP A 174 0.08 8.06 8.31
C ASP A 174 -0.06 9.41 9.04
N GLU A 175 1.01 9.91 9.66
CA GLU A 175 1.06 11.27 10.20
C GLU A 175 0.79 12.31 9.09
N THR A 176 1.44 12.17 7.94
CA THR A 176 1.25 13.06 6.78
C THR A 176 -0.20 13.02 6.26
N ARG A 177 -0.82 11.83 6.19
CA ARG A 177 -2.24 11.67 5.82
C ARG A 177 -3.15 12.39 6.82
N ALA A 178 -2.87 12.29 8.12
CA ALA A 178 -3.62 12.99 9.14
C ALA A 178 -3.51 14.52 8.99
N PHE A 179 -2.30 15.04 8.71
CA PHE A 179 -2.11 16.46 8.45
C PHE A 179 -2.82 16.94 7.17
N LEU A 180 -2.73 16.18 6.07
CA LEU A 180 -3.46 16.48 4.84
C LEU A 180 -4.97 16.54 5.06
N ASN A 181 -5.53 15.57 5.81
CA ASN A 181 -6.96 15.56 6.14
C ASN A 181 -7.37 16.80 6.95
N ALA A 182 -6.58 17.16 7.97
CA ALA A 182 -6.84 18.36 8.77
C ALA A 182 -6.74 19.65 7.94
N ALA A 183 -5.75 19.74 7.05
CA ALA A 183 -5.60 20.86 6.13
C ALA A 183 -6.80 20.99 5.18
N HIS A 184 -7.29 19.88 4.62
CA HIS A 184 -8.47 19.86 3.76
C HIS A 184 -9.75 20.26 4.47
N GLU A 185 -9.94 19.78 5.69
CA GLU A 185 -11.07 20.16 6.54
C GLU A 185 -11.06 21.66 6.82
N ALA A 186 -9.91 22.20 7.24
CA ALA A 186 -9.77 23.62 7.53
C ALA A 186 -9.98 24.49 6.28
N LEU A 187 -9.41 24.11 5.13
CA LEU A 187 -9.56 24.84 3.85
C LEU A 187 -10.94 24.65 3.20
N SER A 188 -11.74 23.71 3.69
CA SER A 188 -13.12 23.44 3.21
C SER A 188 -14.20 23.91 4.18
N SER A 189 -13.81 24.51 5.31
CA SER A 189 -14.76 25.06 6.27
C SER A 189 -15.69 26.08 5.60
N LYS A 190 -16.96 26.05 6.01
CA LYS A 190 -17.97 27.03 5.56
C LYS A 190 -17.95 28.30 6.40
N GLU A 191 -17.27 28.26 7.54
CA GLU A 191 -17.12 29.44 8.40
C GLU A 191 -16.13 30.41 7.77
N PRO A 192 -16.46 31.72 7.72
CA PRO A 192 -15.56 32.71 7.19
C PRO A 192 -14.33 32.83 8.10
N ILE A 193 -13.14 32.70 7.49
CA ILE A 193 -11.86 32.90 8.17
C ILE A 193 -11.51 34.38 8.06
N LEU A 194 -11.23 35.03 9.19
CA LEU A 194 -10.82 36.43 9.23
C LEU A 194 -9.33 36.58 8.85
N PRO A 195 -8.89 37.74 8.29
CA PRO A 195 -7.50 37.97 7.92
C PRO A 195 -6.49 37.66 9.04
N GLU A 196 -6.83 38.00 10.29
CA GLU A 196 -6.01 37.75 11.48
C GLU A 196 -5.87 36.26 11.84
N GLU A 197 -6.81 35.40 11.41
CA GLU A 197 -6.80 33.97 11.67
C GLU A 197 -5.96 33.19 10.65
N VAL A 198 -5.69 33.79 9.49
CA VAL A 198 -4.95 33.14 8.39
C VAL A 198 -3.56 32.71 8.83
N LEU A 199 -2.85 33.53 9.61
CA LEU A 199 -1.51 33.16 10.09
C LEU A 199 -1.57 31.97 11.04
N THR A 200 -2.56 31.92 11.93
CA THR A 200 -2.77 30.78 12.84
C THR A 200 -3.09 29.50 12.06
N LEU A 201 -3.96 29.58 11.05
CA LEU A 201 -4.26 28.47 10.15
C LEU A 201 -2.99 27.95 9.47
N ILE A 202 -2.16 28.85 8.94
CA ILE A 202 -0.91 28.49 8.29
C ILE A 202 0.01 27.76 9.28
N LEU A 203 0.32 28.38 10.42
CA LEU A 203 1.32 27.85 11.35
C LEU A 203 0.88 26.56 12.05
N MET A 204 -0.40 26.44 12.39
CA MET A 204 -0.88 25.33 13.22
C MET A 204 -1.43 24.15 12.42
N VAL A 205 -1.83 24.36 11.16
CA VAL A 205 -2.51 23.32 10.36
C VAL A 205 -1.78 23.06 9.04
N LEU A 206 -1.47 24.11 8.27
CA LEU A 206 -0.97 23.94 6.90
C LEU A 206 0.54 23.67 6.86
N LEU A 207 1.34 24.42 7.62
CA LEU A 207 2.79 24.29 7.67
C LEU A 207 3.25 22.89 8.11
N PRO A 208 2.67 22.25 9.15
CA PRO A 208 3.03 20.88 9.52
C PRO A 208 2.87 19.87 8.37
N THR A 209 1.88 20.05 7.50
CA THR A 209 1.69 19.18 6.33
C THR A 209 2.84 19.31 5.34
N VAL A 210 3.24 20.55 5.05
CA VAL A 210 4.32 20.87 4.10
C VAL A 210 5.66 20.35 4.63
N GLU A 211 5.95 20.59 5.91
CA GLU A 211 7.16 20.11 6.58
C GLU A 211 7.21 18.58 6.64
N ALA A 212 6.07 17.91 6.83
CA ALA A 212 6.01 16.44 6.84
C ALA A 212 6.35 15.84 5.47
N ILE A 213 5.82 16.39 4.37
CA ILE A 213 6.13 15.93 3.01
C ILE A 213 7.59 16.24 2.66
N GLU A 214 8.07 17.46 2.92
CA GLU A 214 9.46 17.85 2.68
C GLU A 214 10.45 16.98 3.46
N GLY A 215 10.15 16.74 4.74
CA GLY A 215 10.95 15.88 5.60
C GLY A 215 10.93 14.40 5.17
N MET A 216 9.90 13.97 4.43
CA MET A 216 9.83 12.63 3.85
C MET A 216 10.71 12.50 2.60
N ILE A 217 10.70 13.50 1.71
CA ILE A 217 11.56 13.52 0.51
C ILE A 217 13.03 13.34 0.90
N MET A 218 13.49 14.09 1.90
CA MET A 218 14.85 13.94 2.46
C MET A 218 15.12 12.52 2.93
N LYS A 219 14.22 11.95 3.74
CA LYS A 219 14.37 10.57 4.23
C LYS A 219 14.35 9.56 3.09
N GLU A 220 13.61 9.78 2.03
CA GLU A 220 13.61 8.84 0.92
C GLU A 220 14.93 8.86 0.17
N GLU A 221 15.37 10.04 -0.28
CA GLU A 221 16.50 10.16 -1.18
C GLU A 221 17.84 9.91 -0.52
N GLU A 222 17.95 10.23 0.76
CA GLU A 222 19.18 10.12 1.53
C GLU A 222 19.31 8.77 2.26
N ILE A 223 18.20 8.07 2.47
CA ILE A 223 18.15 6.84 3.27
C ILE A 223 17.53 5.68 2.49
N LEU A 224 16.23 5.79 2.20
CA LEU A 224 15.44 4.64 1.76
C LEU A 224 15.89 4.16 0.38
N LEU A 225 16.04 5.09 -0.57
CA LEU A 225 16.34 4.77 -1.96
C LEU A 225 17.78 4.25 -2.13
N PRO A 226 18.82 4.88 -1.53
CA PRO A 226 20.18 4.32 -1.56
C PRO A 226 20.25 2.91 -0.96
N MET A 227 19.66 2.70 0.21
CA MET A 227 19.60 1.39 0.85
C MET A 227 18.87 0.36 -0.01
N SER A 228 17.74 0.74 -0.61
CA SER A 228 16.98 -0.15 -1.49
C SER A 228 17.79 -0.54 -2.73
N LEU A 229 18.54 0.39 -3.31
CA LEU A 229 19.42 0.11 -4.46
C LEU A 229 20.57 -0.83 -4.13
N ASP A 230 21.05 -0.83 -2.88
CA ASP A 230 22.13 -1.71 -2.44
C ASP A 230 21.66 -3.14 -2.18
N ILE A 231 20.41 -3.30 -1.73
CA ILE A 231 19.85 -4.57 -1.29
C ILE A 231 19.09 -5.30 -2.41
N LEU A 232 18.29 -4.58 -3.18
CA LEU A 232 17.37 -5.17 -4.15
C LEU A 232 18.05 -5.51 -5.47
N THR A 233 17.63 -6.62 -6.06
CA THR A 233 18.10 -7.07 -7.36
C THR A 233 17.35 -6.37 -8.50
N ASN A 234 17.90 -6.48 -9.72
CA ASN A 234 17.21 -5.99 -10.92
C ASN A 234 15.85 -6.68 -11.17
N GLU A 235 15.68 -7.93 -10.73
CA GLU A 235 14.42 -8.67 -10.85
C GLU A 235 13.36 -8.15 -9.88
N ASP A 236 13.76 -7.85 -8.64
CA ASP A 236 12.88 -7.22 -7.64
C ASP A 236 12.39 -5.86 -8.16
N TRP A 237 13.32 -5.03 -8.67
CA TRP A 237 12.98 -3.73 -9.25
C TRP A 237 12.07 -3.86 -10.47
N TYR A 238 12.21 -4.91 -11.27
CA TYR A 238 11.33 -5.15 -12.42
C TYR A 238 9.91 -5.52 -11.98
N GLN A 239 9.75 -6.32 -10.93
CA GLN A 239 8.43 -6.59 -10.36
C GLN A 239 7.77 -5.29 -9.88
N ILE A 240 8.49 -4.48 -9.10
CA ILE A 240 8.04 -3.16 -8.64
C ILE A 240 7.63 -2.28 -9.82
N TYR A 241 8.44 -2.25 -10.89
CA TYR A 241 8.15 -1.50 -12.12
C TYR A 241 6.84 -1.97 -12.78
N THR A 242 6.63 -3.28 -12.94
CA THR A 242 5.44 -3.82 -13.62
C THR A 242 4.15 -3.62 -12.83
N GLU A 243 4.21 -3.55 -11.51
CA GLU A 243 3.04 -3.34 -10.64
C GLU A 243 2.74 -1.87 -10.36
N THR A 244 3.71 -0.98 -10.57
CA THR A 244 3.58 0.47 -10.35
C THR A 244 2.34 1.12 -10.99
N PRO A 245 1.96 0.80 -12.25
CA PRO A 245 0.78 1.41 -12.89
C PRO A 245 -0.54 1.18 -12.14
N GLN A 246 -0.65 0.13 -11.31
CA GLN A 246 -1.87 -0.17 -10.54
C GLN A 246 -2.16 0.89 -9.46
N PHE A 247 -1.12 1.59 -9.00
CA PHE A 247 -1.21 2.65 -7.99
C PHE A 247 -1.22 4.06 -8.62
N GLY A 248 -0.81 4.18 -9.87
CA GLY A 248 -0.65 5.45 -10.59
C GLY A 248 0.63 6.19 -10.22
N PHE A 249 0.76 7.45 -10.67
CA PHE A 249 1.92 8.33 -10.45
C PHE A 249 1.54 9.64 -9.77
N THR A 250 2.48 10.21 -9.01
CA THR A 250 2.32 11.45 -8.25
C THR A 250 2.90 12.63 -9.02
N LEU A 251 2.03 13.50 -9.56
CA LEU A 251 2.41 14.77 -10.22
C LEU A 251 3.42 14.68 -11.39
N TYR A 252 3.85 13.48 -11.75
CA TYR A 252 4.81 13.19 -12.80
C TYR A 252 4.29 12.02 -13.63
N ASP A 253 4.46 12.11 -14.95
CA ASP A 253 4.08 11.06 -15.89
C ASP A 253 5.35 10.49 -16.56
N PRO A 254 5.77 9.25 -16.23
CA PRO A 254 6.99 8.68 -16.78
C PRO A 254 6.90 8.50 -18.30
N GLN A 255 7.87 9.08 -19.01
CA GLN A 255 7.93 9.02 -20.49
C GLN A 255 8.88 7.93 -21.01
N THR A 256 9.49 7.16 -20.12
CA THR A 256 10.54 6.19 -20.47
C THR A 256 10.23 4.87 -19.79
N GLU A 257 10.04 3.84 -20.61
CA GLU A 257 9.93 2.47 -20.10
C GLU A 257 11.31 1.97 -19.67
N TRP A 258 11.34 1.24 -18.55
CA TRP A 258 12.56 0.63 -18.05
C TRP A 258 12.52 -0.88 -18.19
N VAL A 259 13.61 -1.43 -18.72
CA VAL A 259 13.85 -2.87 -18.85
C VAL A 259 15.23 -3.15 -18.26
N PRO A 260 15.38 -4.15 -17.36
CA PRO A 260 16.67 -4.45 -16.76
C PRO A 260 17.69 -4.93 -17.79
N GLU A 261 18.95 -4.54 -17.64
CA GLU A 261 20.04 -5.07 -18.47
C GLU A 261 20.18 -6.59 -18.28
N GLY A 262 20.07 -7.35 -19.37
CA GLY A 262 20.11 -8.82 -19.35
C GLY A 262 18.75 -9.49 -19.15
N ALA A 263 17.66 -8.74 -19.03
CA ALA A 263 16.32 -9.31 -18.97
C ALA A 263 15.89 -9.84 -20.35
N THR A 264 16.05 -11.15 -20.59
CA THR A 264 14.94 -11.88 -21.21
C THR A 264 13.78 -11.73 -20.24
N ALA A 265 12.59 -11.30 -20.70
CA ALA A 265 11.38 -11.26 -19.87
C ALA A 265 11.27 -12.59 -19.08
N GLY A 266 11.76 -12.56 -17.84
CA GLY A 266 11.83 -13.72 -17.00
C GLY A 266 10.41 -13.96 -16.57
N GLU A 267 9.86 -15.11 -16.95
CA GLU A 267 8.70 -15.62 -16.24
C GLU A 267 9.00 -15.53 -14.72
N PRO A 268 8.03 -15.10 -13.90
CA PRO A 268 8.23 -14.88 -12.48
C PRO A 268 8.99 -16.05 -11.85
N ILE A 269 10.08 -15.76 -11.13
CA ILE A 269 10.97 -16.78 -10.57
C ILE A 269 10.13 -17.76 -9.74
N TYR A 270 9.97 -18.94 -10.32
CA TYR A 270 9.16 -20.02 -9.80
C TYR A 270 9.83 -20.60 -8.55
N GLN A 271 9.18 -20.50 -7.40
CA GLN A 271 9.44 -21.49 -6.36
C GLN A 271 9.06 -22.86 -6.95
N SER A 272 10.07 -23.72 -7.04
CA SER A 272 9.96 -25.08 -7.52
C SER A 272 9.01 -25.89 -6.64
N GLY A 273 7.83 -26.22 -7.18
CA GLY A 273 6.99 -27.34 -6.76
C GLY A 273 5.67 -26.98 -6.03
N GLU A 274 4.55 -27.39 -6.63
CA GLU A 274 3.20 -27.54 -6.03
C GLU A 274 2.30 -26.30 -5.79
N ALA A 275 2.77 -25.07 -6.02
CA ALA A 275 1.93 -23.87 -5.91
C ALA A 275 1.23 -23.50 -7.23
N ILE A 276 -0.07 -23.20 -7.16
CA ILE A 276 -0.85 -22.51 -8.20
C ILE A 276 -0.57 -21.01 -8.05
N GLN A 277 0.10 -20.44 -9.05
CA GLN A 277 0.39 -19.01 -9.13
C GLN A 277 -0.80 -18.25 -9.75
N LEU A 278 -1.18 -17.13 -9.14
CA LEU A 278 -2.14 -16.14 -9.64
C LEU A 278 -1.45 -14.77 -9.75
N SER A 279 -2.04 -13.82 -10.46
CA SER A 279 -1.47 -12.46 -10.61
C SER A 279 -1.35 -11.68 -9.31
N SER A 280 -2.08 -12.09 -8.26
CA SER A 280 -2.12 -11.43 -6.94
C SER A 280 -1.49 -12.25 -5.82
N GLY A 281 -0.81 -13.37 -6.13
CA GLY A 281 -0.21 -14.26 -5.14
C GLY A 281 -0.24 -15.73 -5.55
N SER A 282 -0.08 -16.64 -4.60
CA SER A 282 -0.05 -18.07 -4.87
C SER A 282 -0.74 -18.88 -3.78
N PHE A 283 -1.31 -20.02 -4.16
CA PHE A 283 -1.82 -21.03 -3.22
C PHE A 283 -1.22 -22.38 -3.56
N ASN A 284 -0.85 -23.19 -2.58
CA ASN A 284 -0.74 -24.63 -2.84
C ASN A 284 -2.14 -25.28 -2.89
N ILE A 285 -2.22 -26.54 -3.37
CA ILE A 285 -3.49 -27.24 -3.54
C ILE A 285 -4.27 -27.36 -2.22
N LYS A 286 -3.59 -27.58 -1.09
CA LYS A 286 -4.25 -27.73 0.22
C LYS A 286 -4.89 -26.42 0.66
N GLU A 287 -4.21 -25.30 0.47
CA GLU A 287 -4.73 -23.96 0.77
C GLU A 287 -5.91 -23.61 -0.12
N LEU A 288 -5.83 -23.90 -1.43
CA LEU A 288 -6.93 -23.63 -2.35
C LEU A 288 -8.17 -24.47 -2.00
N GLU A 289 -8.01 -25.75 -1.65
CA GLU A 289 -9.11 -26.57 -1.14
C GLU A 289 -9.69 -26.04 0.17
N ALA A 290 -8.84 -25.59 1.09
CA ALA A 290 -9.27 -25.05 2.39
C ALA A 290 -10.05 -23.73 2.22
N LEU A 291 -9.60 -22.85 1.31
CA LEU A 291 -10.29 -21.62 0.94
C LEU A 291 -11.73 -21.92 0.50
N PHE A 292 -11.91 -22.80 -0.49
CA PHE A 292 -13.25 -23.12 -1.01
C PHE A 292 -14.15 -23.86 0.00
N LYS A 293 -13.59 -24.54 1.01
CA LYS A 293 -14.37 -25.13 2.11
C LYS A 293 -14.83 -24.10 3.15
N THR A 294 -14.11 -22.97 3.25
CA THR A 294 -14.26 -21.98 4.31
C THR A 294 -15.10 -20.77 3.89
N LEU A 295 -15.10 -20.42 2.60
CA LEU A 295 -15.90 -19.32 2.08
C LEU A 295 -17.37 -19.42 2.55
N PRO A 296 -18.01 -18.30 2.92
CA PRO A 296 -19.41 -18.28 3.36
C PRO A 296 -20.41 -18.43 2.20
N ILE A 297 -19.96 -18.97 1.06
CA ILE A 297 -20.70 -19.16 -0.18
C ILE A 297 -20.37 -20.50 -0.80
N ASP A 298 -21.35 -21.11 -1.46
CA ASP A 298 -21.17 -22.27 -2.33
C ASP A 298 -20.92 -21.80 -3.76
N ILE A 299 -19.93 -22.38 -4.44
CA ILE A 299 -19.52 -22.01 -5.80
C ILE A 299 -19.64 -23.24 -6.70
N THR A 300 -20.26 -23.12 -7.87
CA THR A 300 -20.21 -24.12 -8.94
C THR A 300 -19.68 -23.47 -10.22
N PHE A 301 -18.70 -24.09 -10.86
CA PHE A 301 -18.14 -23.64 -12.13
C PHE A 301 -18.58 -24.56 -13.27
N VAL A 302 -19.19 -23.96 -14.29
CA VAL A 302 -19.53 -24.58 -15.57
C VAL A 302 -18.64 -23.98 -16.64
N ASP A 303 -17.94 -24.80 -17.41
CA ASP A 303 -16.98 -24.32 -18.39
C ASP A 303 -17.62 -23.82 -19.70
N LYS A 304 -16.80 -23.32 -20.62
CA LYS A 304 -17.26 -22.84 -21.94
C LYS A 304 -18.01 -23.88 -22.79
N ASN A 305 -17.85 -25.16 -22.49
CA ASN A 305 -18.54 -26.28 -23.15
C ASN A 305 -19.81 -26.71 -22.39
N ASP A 306 -20.28 -25.88 -21.46
CA ASP A 306 -21.46 -26.10 -20.64
C ASP A 306 -21.38 -27.34 -19.74
N LYS A 307 -20.15 -27.75 -19.37
CA LYS A 307 -19.89 -28.89 -18.47
C LYS A 307 -19.51 -28.41 -17.07
N VAL A 308 -20.08 -29.04 -16.04
CA VAL A 308 -19.69 -28.74 -14.65
C VAL A 308 -18.24 -29.18 -14.43
N LYS A 309 -17.33 -28.26 -14.08
CA LYS A 309 -15.92 -28.57 -13.84
C LYS A 309 -15.54 -28.60 -12.36
N PHE A 310 -16.21 -27.81 -11.54
CA PHE A 310 -15.88 -27.67 -10.13
C PHE A 310 -17.12 -27.30 -9.33
N PHE A 311 -17.15 -27.73 -8.08
CA PHE A 311 -18.03 -27.16 -7.07
C PHE A 311 -17.33 -27.16 -5.70
N SER A 312 -17.56 -26.13 -4.89
CA SER A 312 -17.01 -26.04 -3.55
C SER A 312 -17.72 -27.00 -2.59
N HIS A 313 -16.97 -27.53 -1.62
CA HIS A 313 -17.53 -28.35 -0.54
C HIS A 313 -17.59 -27.49 0.73
N GLY A 314 -18.52 -26.54 0.77
CA GLY A 314 -18.75 -25.71 1.96
C GLY A 314 -19.17 -26.54 3.19
N THR A 315 -18.91 -26.01 4.38
CA THR A 315 -19.34 -26.62 5.65
C THR A 315 -20.85 -26.48 5.90
N LYS A 316 -21.51 -25.51 5.24
CA LYS A 316 -22.95 -25.23 5.30
C LYS A 316 -23.56 -25.27 3.90
N LYS A 317 -23.83 -26.47 3.40
CA LYS A 317 -24.38 -26.68 2.05
C LYS A 317 -25.84 -26.27 1.99
N ILE A 318 -26.20 -25.47 0.98
CA ILE A 318 -27.60 -25.11 0.73
C ILE A 318 -28.22 -26.07 -0.29
N PHE A 319 -27.48 -26.41 -1.34
CA PHE A 319 -27.89 -27.41 -2.31
C PHE A 319 -26.90 -28.57 -2.37
N ASP A 320 -27.42 -29.80 -2.31
CA ASP A 320 -26.58 -30.97 -2.46
C ASP A 320 -25.98 -31.05 -3.87
N ARG A 321 -24.68 -31.32 -3.92
CA ARG A 321 -23.92 -31.60 -5.14
C ARG A 321 -23.15 -32.90 -4.93
N ASN A 322 -23.28 -33.82 -5.90
CA ASN A 322 -22.54 -35.08 -5.92
C ASN A 322 -21.38 -34.95 -6.93
N ARG A 323 -20.22 -35.54 -6.62
CA ARG A 323 -19.08 -35.66 -7.53
C ARG A 323 -19.44 -36.24 -8.90
N SER A 324 -20.50 -37.04 -9.01
CA SER A 324 -21.03 -37.58 -10.27
C SER A 324 -21.48 -36.52 -11.29
N ILE A 325 -21.65 -35.25 -10.89
CA ILE A 325 -22.01 -34.16 -11.81
C ILE A 325 -20.79 -33.59 -12.55
N ILE A 326 -19.57 -33.84 -12.09
CA ILE A 326 -18.37 -33.32 -12.76
C ILE A 326 -18.28 -33.91 -14.17
N GLY A 327 -18.12 -33.05 -15.17
CA GLY A 327 -18.15 -33.38 -16.59
C GLY A 327 -19.55 -33.53 -17.21
N ARG A 328 -20.62 -33.45 -16.40
CA ARG A 328 -22.00 -33.52 -16.89
C ARG A 328 -22.43 -32.20 -17.52
N ASP A 329 -23.24 -32.28 -18.57
CA ASP A 329 -23.88 -31.11 -19.18
C ASP A 329 -24.82 -30.44 -18.18
N VAL A 330 -24.69 -29.13 -18.01
CA VAL A 330 -25.49 -28.35 -17.05
C VAL A 330 -26.99 -28.46 -17.31
N ARG A 331 -27.42 -28.65 -18.56
CA ARG A 331 -28.83 -28.85 -18.93
C ARG A 331 -29.41 -30.13 -18.33
N LEU A 332 -28.57 -31.14 -18.12
CA LEU A 332 -28.97 -32.42 -17.52
C LEU A 332 -28.94 -32.37 -15.99
N CYS A 333 -28.38 -31.32 -15.38
CA CYS A 333 -28.34 -31.14 -13.93
C CYS A 333 -29.61 -30.49 -13.36
N HIS A 334 -30.52 -30.02 -14.22
CA HIS A 334 -31.72 -29.30 -13.83
C HIS A 334 -33.00 -30.06 -14.24
N PRO A 335 -34.12 -29.89 -13.50
CA PRO A 335 -35.41 -30.45 -13.90
C PRO A 335 -35.87 -29.92 -15.28
N PRO A 336 -36.61 -30.71 -16.08
CA PRO A 336 -37.02 -30.32 -17.44
C PRO A 336 -37.73 -28.96 -17.54
N GLY A 337 -38.51 -28.60 -16.52
CA GLY A 337 -39.22 -27.32 -16.46
C GLY A 337 -38.31 -26.08 -16.39
N SER A 338 -37.04 -26.23 -16.01
CA SER A 338 -36.09 -25.11 -15.82
C SER A 338 -34.99 -25.06 -16.88
N VAL A 339 -34.89 -26.06 -17.76
CA VAL A 339 -33.82 -26.15 -18.77
C VAL A 339 -33.83 -24.94 -19.72
N HIS A 340 -35.01 -24.48 -20.13
CA HIS A 340 -35.13 -23.32 -21.02
C HIS A 340 -34.55 -22.03 -20.40
N ILE A 341 -34.63 -21.88 -19.07
CA ILE A 341 -34.04 -20.73 -18.35
C ILE A 341 -32.52 -20.85 -18.34
N VAL A 342 -32.00 -22.06 -18.08
CA VAL A 342 -30.56 -22.35 -18.11
C VAL A 342 -29.98 -22.05 -19.51
N GLU A 343 -30.66 -22.49 -20.56
CA GLU A 343 -30.25 -22.23 -21.95
C GLU A 343 -30.25 -20.73 -22.28
N GLN A 344 -31.27 -20.00 -21.84
CA GLN A 344 -31.34 -18.55 -22.04
C GLN A 344 -30.16 -17.83 -21.37
N ILE A 345 -29.85 -18.17 -20.11
CA ILE A 345 -28.72 -17.58 -19.37
C ILE A 345 -27.40 -17.87 -20.09
N ILE A 346 -27.16 -19.12 -20.48
CA ILE A 346 -25.93 -19.52 -21.18
C ILE A 346 -25.79 -18.78 -22.51
N SER A 347 -26.88 -18.68 -23.28
CA SER A 347 -26.89 -17.97 -24.56
C SER A 347 -26.60 -16.48 -24.40
N ASP A 348 -27.25 -15.84 -23.43
CA ASP A 348 -27.06 -14.41 -23.16
C ASP A 348 -25.64 -14.12 -22.66
N PHE A 349 -25.05 -15.01 -21.86
CA PHE A 349 -23.67 -14.88 -21.40
C PHE A 349 -22.67 -15.13 -22.53
N LYS A 350 -22.86 -16.17 -23.36
CA LYS A 350 -21.97 -16.44 -24.50
C LYS A 350 -21.98 -15.32 -25.53
N SER A 351 -23.14 -14.72 -25.80
CA SER A 351 -23.27 -13.59 -26.73
C SER A 351 -22.80 -12.26 -26.15
N GLY A 352 -22.62 -12.17 -24.83
CA GLY A 352 -22.28 -10.91 -24.14
C GLY A 352 -23.46 -9.97 -23.96
N LYS A 353 -24.70 -10.43 -24.23
CA LYS A 353 -25.93 -9.67 -23.99
C LYS A 353 -26.13 -9.38 -22.52
N GLU A 354 -25.80 -10.34 -21.65
CA GLU A 354 -25.80 -10.18 -20.20
C GLU A 354 -24.53 -10.81 -19.62
N ASN A 355 -24.14 -10.39 -18.40
CA ASN A 355 -23.03 -11.01 -17.67
C ASN A 355 -23.43 -11.51 -16.27
N LYS A 356 -24.68 -11.26 -15.85
CA LYS A 356 -25.16 -11.60 -14.52
C LYS A 356 -26.64 -11.95 -14.53
N ALA A 357 -27.04 -12.95 -13.75
CA ALA A 357 -28.44 -13.30 -13.50
C ALA A 357 -28.59 -13.70 -12.02
N THR A 358 -29.55 -13.09 -11.32
CA THR A 358 -29.70 -13.24 -9.86
C THR A 358 -31.08 -13.75 -9.49
N PHE A 359 -31.15 -14.64 -8.52
CA PHE A 359 -32.37 -15.23 -7.97
C PHE A 359 -32.31 -15.21 -6.45
N TRP A 360 -33.48 -15.22 -5.81
CA TRP A 360 -33.56 -15.40 -4.36
C TRP A 360 -34.77 -16.24 -3.99
N ILE A 361 -34.60 -17.05 -2.95
CA ILE A 361 -35.65 -17.92 -2.41
C ILE A 361 -35.80 -17.58 -0.92
N SER A 362 -36.94 -16.99 -0.56
CA SER A 362 -37.15 -16.42 0.77
C SER A 362 -37.43 -17.44 1.88
N SER A 363 -37.64 -18.71 1.54
CA SER A 363 -38.10 -19.73 2.49
C SER A 363 -37.61 -21.14 2.13
N PHE A 364 -36.36 -21.26 1.68
CA PHE A 364 -35.78 -22.56 1.37
C PHE A 364 -35.30 -23.23 2.67
N MET A 365 -36.00 -24.24 3.15
CA MET A 365 -35.70 -24.94 4.42
C MET A 365 -35.54 -23.99 5.63
N GLY A 366 -36.26 -22.86 5.65
CA GLY A 366 -36.16 -21.85 6.71
C GLY A 366 -35.07 -20.80 6.50
N HIS A 367 -34.32 -20.86 5.39
CA HIS A 367 -33.24 -19.94 5.04
C HIS A 367 -33.65 -19.01 3.88
N PHE A 368 -33.10 -17.80 3.87
CA PHE A 368 -33.15 -16.86 2.74
C PHE A 368 -31.93 -17.07 1.86
N VAL A 369 -32.12 -17.74 0.72
CA VAL A 369 -31.04 -18.13 -0.19
C VAL A 369 -30.93 -17.13 -1.34
N TYR A 370 -29.74 -16.60 -1.55
CA TYR A 370 -29.36 -15.79 -2.71
C TYR A 370 -28.55 -16.65 -3.68
N ILE A 371 -28.88 -16.57 -4.98
CA ILE A 371 -28.20 -17.31 -6.04
C ILE A 371 -27.83 -16.32 -7.14
N GLU A 372 -26.56 -16.29 -7.52
CA GLU A 372 -26.04 -15.46 -8.61
C GLU A 372 -25.33 -16.33 -9.64
N TYR A 373 -25.64 -16.13 -10.91
CA TYR A 373 -24.87 -16.66 -12.03
C TYR A 373 -24.14 -15.52 -12.70
N THR A 374 -22.83 -15.68 -12.90
CA THR A 374 -21.96 -14.66 -13.51
C THR A 374 -21.14 -15.27 -14.64
N ALA A 375 -21.06 -14.57 -15.77
CA ALA A 375 -20.22 -14.97 -16.89
C ALA A 375 -18.74 -14.83 -16.51
N LEU A 376 -18.01 -15.94 -16.49
CA LEU A 376 -16.57 -15.93 -16.27
C LEU A 376 -15.86 -15.58 -17.57
N ARG A 377 -15.07 -14.50 -17.55
CA ARG A 377 -14.33 -14.04 -18.71
C ARG A 377 -12.85 -13.90 -18.42
N GLY A 378 -12.03 -14.25 -19.40
CA GLY A 378 -10.57 -14.09 -19.36
C GLY A 378 -10.13 -12.75 -19.94
N ASN A 379 -8.85 -12.67 -20.27
CA ASN A 379 -8.29 -11.54 -21.02
C ASN A 379 -9.02 -11.39 -22.37
N ASP A 380 -9.07 -10.16 -22.90
CA ASP A 380 -9.76 -9.82 -24.15
C ASP A 380 -11.26 -10.20 -24.16
N ASN A 381 -11.89 -10.28 -22.98
CA ASN A 381 -13.31 -10.59 -22.80
C ASN A 381 -13.72 -12.00 -23.29
N GLU A 382 -12.75 -12.93 -23.43
CA GLU A 382 -13.00 -14.33 -23.81
C GLU A 382 -13.96 -15.00 -22.81
N TYR A 383 -15.04 -15.62 -23.29
CA TYR A 383 -15.94 -16.39 -22.43
C TYR A 383 -15.32 -17.73 -21.99
N LEU A 384 -15.08 -17.87 -20.69
CA LEU A 384 -14.49 -19.07 -20.06
C LEU A 384 -15.54 -20.00 -19.45
N GLY A 385 -16.74 -19.49 -19.15
CA GLY A 385 -17.84 -20.27 -18.58
C GLY A 385 -18.79 -19.45 -17.70
N VAL A 386 -19.47 -20.13 -16.77
CA VAL A 386 -20.38 -19.54 -15.79
C VAL A 386 -19.96 -19.95 -14.39
N ILE A 387 -19.96 -18.99 -13.47
CA ILE A 387 -19.87 -19.23 -12.03
C ILE A 387 -21.27 -19.06 -11.43
N GLU A 388 -21.77 -20.10 -10.77
CA GLU A 388 -22.91 -20.04 -9.86
C GLU A 388 -22.37 -19.81 -8.43
N VAL A 389 -22.85 -18.77 -7.76
CA VAL A 389 -22.63 -18.49 -6.34
C VAL A 389 -23.96 -18.63 -5.62
N THR A 390 -23.98 -19.41 -4.53
CA THR A 390 -25.15 -19.55 -3.65
C THR A 390 -24.76 -19.17 -2.22
N GLN A 391 -25.60 -18.36 -1.55
CA GLN A 391 -25.35 -17.89 -0.19
C GLN A 391 -26.63 -17.89 0.65
N ASP A 392 -26.54 -18.31 1.90
CA ASP A 392 -27.57 -18.08 2.91
C ASP A 392 -27.32 -16.71 3.53
N ILE A 393 -28.19 -15.76 3.22
CA ILE A 393 -28.08 -14.37 3.69
C ILE A 393 -29.01 -14.08 4.86
N THR A 394 -29.58 -15.10 5.51
CA THR A 394 -30.55 -14.94 6.61
C THR A 394 -30.01 -14.06 7.75
N GLU A 395 -28.78 -14.32 8.20
CA GLU A 395 -28.15 -13.52 9.26
C GLU A 395 -27.66 -12.17 8.74
N LEU A 396 -27.20 -12.09 7.49
CA LEU A 396 -26.79 -10.83 6.87
C LEU A 396 -27.94 -9.83 6.78
N LYS A 397 -29.18 -10.32 6.55
CA LYS A 397 -30.39 -9.48 6.56
C LYS A 397 -30.75 -8.89 7.92
N LYS A 398 -30.18 -9.40 9.02
CA LYS A 398 -30.43 -8.90 10.39
C LYS A 398 -29.42 -7.87 10.86
N VAL A 399 -28.33 -7.67 10.11
CA VAL A 399 -27.29 -6.70 10.49
C VAL A 399 -27.85 -5.29 10.33
N GLU A 400 -27.76 -4.51 11.41
CA GLU A 400 -28.16 -3.10 11.47
C GLU A 400 -27.07 -2.28 12.18
N GLY A 401 -26.95 -1.00 11.85
CA GLY A 401 -25.92 -0.12 12.42
C GLY A 401 -24.49 -0.50 12.04
N ASP A 402 -23.52 -0.09 12.87
CA ASP A 402 -22.09 -0.32 12.65
C ASP A 402 -21.48 -1.18 13.77
N GLN A 403 -20.72 -2.21 13.42
CA GLN A 403 -19.83 -2.90 14.34
C GLN A 403 -18.37 -2.65 13.94
N ARG A 404 -17.75 -1.61 14.52
CA ARG A 404 -16.36 -1.18 14.22
C ARG A 404 -15.31 -1.77 15.18
N LEU A 405 -15.76 -2.39 16.27
CA LEU A 405 -14.91 -3.02 17.27
C LEU A 405 -15.18 -4.53 17.32
N LEU A 406 -14.16 -5.28 17.73
CA LEU A 406 -14.21 -6.73 17.84
C LEU A 406 -15.27 -7.19 18.84
N SER A 407 -16.12 -8.13 18.44
CA SER A 407 -17.06 -8.84 19.32
C SER A 407 -17.16 -10.30 18.86
N TYR A 408 -16.95 -11.23 19.78
CA TYR A 408 -17.11 -12.66 19.53
C TYR A 408 -18.45 -13.14 20.09
N THR A 409 -19.19 -13.91 19.31
CA THR A 409 -20.22 -14.78 19.85
C THR A 409 -19.53 -15.97 20.53
N ASN A 410 -19.93 -16.29 21.77
CA ASN A 410 -19.40 -17.46 22.48
C ASN A 410 -19.58 -18.72 21.63
N LYS A 411 -18.50 -19.48 21.48
CA LYS A 411 -18.43 -20.69 20.64
C LYS A 411 -19.39 -21.79 21.08
#